data_AF-A0A953DVS6-F1
#
_entry.id   AF-A0A953DVS6-F1
#
_cell.length_a   1.000
_cell.length_b   1.000
_cell.length_c   1.000
_cell.angle_alpha   90.00
_cell.angle_beta   90.00
_cell.angle_gamma   90.00
#
_symmetry.space_group_name_H-M   'P 1'
#
loop_
_entity.id
_entity.type
_entity.pdbx_description
1 polymer ?
#
loop_
_entity_poly.entity_id
_entity_poly.type
_entity_poly.pdbx_seq_one_letter_code
_entity_poly.pdbx_strand_id
1 'polypeptide(L)' 'MSRFLLAWELGRGYGHLAGLMALADELARRGHEPVLAVRDRAAAAVVMAGRPYALLQAPVFPGPRPPDPHMPT' A
#
# COMPACT_ATOMS: atom_id res chain seq x y z
N MET A 1 -6.31 -13.31 16.26
CA MET A 1 -6.31 -11.86 15.94
C MET A 1 -4.86 -11.42 15.77
N SER A 2 -4.52 -10.87 14.60
CA SER A 2 -3.15 -10.42 14.24
C SER A 2 -3.23 -9.17 13.39
N ARG A 3 -2.17 -8.35 13.41
CA ARG A 3 -2.08 -7.11 12.62
C ARG A 3 -1.15 -7.31 11.43
N PHE A 4 -1.60 -6.91 10.24
CA PHE A 4 -0.86 -7.08 8.98
C PHE A 4 -0.63 -5.74 8.31
N LEU A 5 0.64 -5.37 8.10
CA LEU A 5 0.99 -4.23 7.25
C LEU A 5 1.15 -4.72 5.81
N LEU A 6 0.28 -4.22 4.92
CA LEU A 6 0.34 -4.47 3.49
C LEU A 6 0.93 -3.23 2.82
N ALA A 7 2.20 -3.34 2.42
CA ALA A 7 2.91 -2.30 1.70
C ALA A 7 3.21 -2.76 0.27
N TRP A 8 3.18 -1.82 -0.67
CA TRP A 8 3.59 -2.06 -2.06
C TRP A 8 4.85 -1.24 -2.37
N GLU A 9 5.74 -1.83 -3.16
CA GLU A 9 6.99 -1.27 -3.69
C GLU A 9 6.70 0.04 -4.46
N LEU A 10 6.66 1.16 -3.75
CA LEU A 10 7.20 2.46 -4.17
C LEU A 10 6.77 3.03 -5.54
N GLY A 11 5.55 2.70 -5.99
CA GLY A 11 4.71 3.56 -6.81
C GLY A 11 4.92 3.54 -8.33
N ARG A 12 4.01 2.83 -9.02
CA ARG A 12 3.24 3.31 -10.18
C ARG A 12 2.12 2.29 -10.47
N GLY A 13 0.92 2.79 -10.75
CA GLY A 13 -0.23 2.00 -11.22
C GLY A 13 -1.11 1.38 -10.12
N TYR A 14 -2.43 1.49 -10.30
CA TYR A 14 -3.46 0.94 -9.40
C TYR A 14 -3.61 -0.59 -9.46
N GLY A 15 -2.98 -1.26 -10.43
CA GLY A 15 -3.14 -2.71 -10.65
C GLY A 15 -2.76 -3.56 -9.44
N HIS A 16 -1.73 -3.16 -8.70
CA HIS A 16 -1.27 -3.90 -7.51
C HIS A 16 -2.07 -3.59 -6.24
N LEU A 17 -2.78 -2.45 -6.20
CA LEU A 17 -3.65 -2.10 -5.08
C LEU A 17 -4.84 -3.06 -4.99
N ALA A 18 -5.38 -3.51 -6.14
CA ALA A 18 -6.51 -4.44 -6.19
C ALA A 18 -6.20 -5.80 -5.55
N GLY A 19 -5.01 -6.35 -5.79
CA GLY A 19 -4.59 -7.62 -5.16
C GLY A 19 -4.41 -7.48 -3.65
N LEU A 20 -3.77 -6.40 -3.19
CA LEU A 20 -3.61 -6.13 -1.75
C LEU A 20 -4.96 -5.92 -1.06
N MET A 21 -5.90 -5.28 -1.75
CA MET A 21 -7.26 -5.07 -1.28
C MET A 21 -8.02 -6.39 -1.10
N ALA A 22 -7.94 -7.31 -2.06
CA ALA A 22 -8.56 -8.63 -1.93
C ALA A 22 -7.98 -9.43 -0.75
N LEU A 23 -6.66 -9.36 -0.55
CA LEU A 23 -6.01 -9.97 0.61
C LEU A 23 -6.46 -9.32 1.93
N ALA A 24 -6.53 -7.99 1.97
CA ALA A 24 -7.00 -7.26 3.14
C ALA A 24 -8.45 -7.61 3.50
N ASP A 25 -9.32 -7.74 2.50
CA ASP A 25 -10.73 -8.12 2.71
C ASP A 25 -10.82 -9.52 3.34
N GLU A 26 -10.05 -10.49 2.85
CA GLU A 26 -10.03 -11.84 3.40
C GLU A 26 -9.41 -11.90 4.80
N LEU A 27 -8.35 -11.13 5.07
CA LEU A 27 -7.76 -11.00 6.41
C LEU A 27 -8.78 -10.42 7.40
N ALA A 28 -9.46 -9.33 7.01
CA ALA A 28 -10.50 -8.71 7.83
C ALA A 28 -11.65 -9.69 8.10
N ARG A 29 -12.10 -10.42 7.07
CA ARG A 29 -13.16 -11.45 7.20
C ARG A 29 -12.79 -12.56 8.19
N ARG A 30 -11.51 -12.91 8.31
CA ARG A 30 -10.98 -13.89 9.29
C ARG A 30 -10.76 -13.32 10.69
N GLY A 31 -11.10 -12.04 10.93
CA GLY A 31 -10.90 -11.39 12.22
C GLY A 31 -9.44 -10.98 12.45
N HIS A 32 -8.74 -10.56 11.40
CA HIS A 32 -7.44 -9.88 11.50
C HIS A 32 -7.58 -8.38 11.23
N GLU A 33 -6.52 -7.63 11.52
CA GLU A 33 -6.43 -6.18 11.32
C GLU A 33 -5.43 -5.86 10.21
N PRO A 34 -5.86 -5.77 8.94
CA PRO A 34 -5.01 -5.28 7.87
C PRO A 34 -4.83 -3.76 7.95
N VAL A 35 -3.68 -3.28 7.49
CA VAL A 35 -3.33 -1.87 7.35
C VAL A 35 -2.65 -1.70 6.01
N LEU A 36 -3.16 -0.84 5.13
CA LEU A 36 -2.50 -0.57 3.85
C LEU A 36 -1.60 0.65 3.98
N ALA A 37 -0.34 0.53 3.53
CA ALA A 37 0.55 1.66 3.32
C ALA A 37 0.66 1.98 1.83
N VAL A 38 0.18 3.16 1.43
CA VAL A 38 0.10 3.59 0.03
C VAL A 38 0.82 4.92 -0.19
N ARG A 39 1.34 5.13 -1.39
CA ARG A 39 2.01 6.40 -1.74
C ARG A 39 1.02 7.58 -1.78
N ASP A 40 -0.11 7.41 -2.48
CA ASP A 40 -1.16 8.42 -2.58
C ASP A 40 -2.37 7.99 -1.75
N ARG A 41 -2.53 8.65 -0.60
CA ARG A 41 -3.60 8.36 0.36
C ARG A 41 -4.95 8.87 -0.13
N ALA A 42 -4.99 9.96 -0.89
CA ALA A 42 -6.23 10.54 -1.38
C ALA A 42 -6.85 9.65 -2.46
N ALA A 43 -6.02 9.21 -3.40
CA ALA A 43 -6.44 8.27 -4.44
C ALA A 43 -6.91 6.93 -3.84
N ALA A 44 -6.18 6.38 -2.87
CA ALA A 44 -6.56 5.13 -2.22
C ALA A 44 -7.83 5.26 -1.37
N ALA A 45 -8.07 6.41 -0.73
CA ALA A 45 -9.28 6.63 0.06
C ALA A 45 -10.57 6.50 -0.77
N VAL A 46 -10.55 6.93 -2.05
CA VAL A 46 -11.68 6.78 -2.97
C VAL A 46 -11.99 5.30 -3.22
N VAL A 47 -10.96 4.50 -3.48
CA VAL A 47 -11.12 3.07 -3.78
C VAL A 47 -11.43 2.26 -2.51
N MET A 48 -10.98 2.75 -1.35
CA MET A 48 -11.17 2.10 -0.06
C MET A 48 -12.46 2.50 0.66
N ALA A 49 -13.31 3.32 0.05
CA ALA A 49 -14.56 3.77 0.64
C ALA A 49 -15.41 2.58 1.13
N GLY A 50 -15.78 2.59 2.41
CA GLY A 50 -16.59 1.54 3.03
C GLY A 50 -15.83 0.31 3.55
N ARG A 51 -14.50 0.24 3.38
CA ARG A 51 -13.69 -0.83 3.98
C ARG A 51 -13.28 -0.48 5.42
N PRO A 52 -13.24 -1.45 6.35
CA PRO A 52 -13.07 -1.18 7.78
C PRO A 52 -11.61 -1.04 8.24
N TYR A 53 -10.63 -1.12 7.33
CA TYR A 53 -9.21 -1.15 7.68
C TYR A 53 -8.46 0.15 7.41
N ALA A 54 -7.40 0.36 8.18
CA ALA A 54 -6.65 1.61 8.20
C ALA A 54 -5.79 1.82 6.95
N LEU A 55 -5.61 3.10 6.61
CA LEU A 55 -4.79 3.57 5.51
C LEU A 55 -3.68 4.48 6.03
N LEU A 56 -2.44 4.10 5.77
CA LEU A 56 -1.24 4.85 6.09
C LEU A 56 -0.58 5.37 4.81
N GLN A 57 0.15 6.47 4.93
CA GLN A 57 1.01 6.94 3.86
C GLN A 57 2.33 6.15 3.91
N ALA A 58 2.71 5.54 2.80
CA ALA A 58 4.04 4.96 2.62
C ALA A 58 5.10 6.09 2.59
N PRO A 59 6.36 5.82 2.94
CA PRO A 59 7.43 6.81 2.84
C PRO A 59 7.47 7.47 1.46
N VAL A 60 7.49 8.80 1.45
CA VAL A 60 7.68 9.61 0.24
C VAL A 60 9.06 10.22 0.35
N PHE A 61 9.93 9.92 -0.61
CA PHE A 61 11.27 10.50 -0.69
C PHE A 61 11.21 11.75 -1.58
N PRO A 62 11.30 12.96 -1.00
CA PRO A 62 11.35 14.18 -1.81
C PRO A 62 12.73 14.30 -2.44
N GLY A 63 12.80 14.12 -3.76
CA GLY A 63 14.04 14.28 -4.53
C GLY A 63 14.19 13.25 -5.64
N PRO A 64 15.14 13.46 -6.58
CA PRO A 64 15.50 12.44 -7.55
C PRO A 64 15.99 11.18 -6.82
N ARG A 65 15.63 10.00 -7.34
CA ARG A 65 16.19 8.74 -6.87
C ARG A 65 17.72 8.86 -6.97
N PRO A 66 18.48 8.56 -5.89
CA PRO A 66 19.93 8.51 -5.98
C PRO A 66 20.33 7.62 -7.16
N PRO A 67 21.36 7.98 -7.93
CA PRO A 67 21.84 7.12 -9.02
C PRO A 67 22.09 5.72 -8.46
N ASP A 68 21.61 4.71 -9.17
CA ASP A 68 21.80 3.33 -8.75
C ASP A 68 23.31 3.04 -8.78
N PRO A 69 23.94 2.70 -7.64
CA PRO A 69 25.38 2.47 -7.58
C PRO A 69 25.82 1.26 -8.41
N HIS A 70 24.89 0.46 -8.90
CA HIS A 70 25.13 -0.72 -9.73
C HIS A 70 24.69 -0.55 -11.19
N MET A 71 24.29 0.65 -11.62
CA MET A 71 23.96 0.89 -13.04
C MET A 71 25.25 0.90 -13.87
N PRO A 72 25.42 0.01 -14.86
CA PRO A 72 26.55 0.08 -15.78
C PRO A 72 26.45 1.38 -16.61
N THR A 73 27.60 2.01 -16.83
CA THR A 73 27.77 3.25 -17.60
C THR A 73 27.61 3.04 -19.09
#